data_AF-A0A0K8T922-F1
#
_entry.id   AF-A0A0K8T922-F1
#
_cell.length_a   1.000
_cell.length_b   1.000
_cell.length_c   1.000
_cell.angle_alpha   90.00
_cell.angle_beta   90.00
_cell.angle_gamma   90.00
#
_symmetry.space_group_name_H-M   'P 1'
#
loop_
_entity.id
_entity.type
_entity.pdbx_description
1 polymer ?
#
loop_
_entity_poly.entity_id
_entity_poly.type
_entity_poly.pdbx_seq_one_letter_code
_entity_poly.pdbx_strand_id
1 'polypeptide(L)'
;MPRRYVRKVGPRMLFKYEVENLNRAISAVKRRNLSLRKAAETFNVPKSTLARHLSSKKELLPHGGQKILTDHETQTLANCVKLCGEWGFPLNVSDIRDIVKSYLDRHGRTEQRFVDNRPGRDWAIGFLRSHSDLTMRLCENVKRARNFYEI
;
A
#
# COMPACT_ATOMS: atom_id res chain seq x y z
N MET A 1 22.11 7.22 -3.61
CA MET A 1 21.44 6.86 -2.33
C MET A 1 21.48 5.34 -2.16
N PRO A 2 21.79 4.80 -0.97
CA PRO A 2 21.80 3.35 -0.76
C PRO A 2 20.40 2.75 -0.98
N ARG A 3 20.31 1.67 -1.77
CA ARG A 3 19.03 0.96 -2.06
C ARG A 3 18.33 0.47 -0.80
N ARG A 4 19.09 0.16 0.25
CA ARG A 4 18.59 -0.21 1.57
C ARG A 4 19.08 0.84 2.57
N TYR A 5 18.23 1.81 2.89
CA TYR A 5 18.52 2.79 3.91
C TYR A 5 18.44 2.13 5.29
N VAL A 6 19.58 1.99 5.96
CA VAL A 6 19.65 1.62 7.38
C VAL A 6 19.56 2.91 8.18
N ARG A 7 18.52 3.03 9.01
CA ARG A 7 18.35 4.22 9.85
C ARG A 7 19.44 4.25 10.92
N LYS A 8 19.97 5.43 11.22
CA LYS A 8 20.80 5.62 12.42
C LYS A 8 19.96 5.25 13.66
N VAL A 9 20.49 4.40 14.52
CA VAL A 9 19.82 3.93 15.75
C VAL A 9 19.68 5.12 16.70
N GLY A 10 18.44 5.45 17.06
CA GLY A 10 18.07 6.53 17.97
C GLY A 10 16.56 6.54 18.20
N PRO A 11 16.06 7.08 19.32
CA PRO A 11 14.64 7.02 19.67
C PRO A 11 13.84 7.93 18.73
N ARG A 12 13.37 7.36 17.63
CA ARG A 12 12.38 7.99 16.77
C ARG A 12 11.02 7.59 17.32
N MET A 13 10.43 8.43 18.16
CA MET A 13 9.04 8.29 18.61
C MET A 13 8.10 8.53 17.41
N LEU A 14 8.01 7.56 16.49
CA LEU A 14 6.96 7.51 15.48
C LEU A 14 5.72 6.93 16.17
N PHE A 15 4.62 7.67 16.10
CA PHE A 15 3.32 7.39 16.74
C PHE A 15 3.31 7.55 18.26
N LYS A 16 2.87 8.72 18.72
CA LYS A 16 2.56 8.98 20.14
C LYS A 16 1.16 8.52 20.55
N TYR A 17 0.36 8.00 19.62
CA TYR A 17 -1.05 7.69 19.86
C TYR A 17 -1.54 6.57 18.96
N GLU A 18 -2.51 5.81 19.46
CA GLU A 18 -3.20 4.74 18.73
C GLU A 18 -4.28 5.29 17.81
N VAL A 19 -4.52 4.62 16.67
CA VAL A 19 -5.54 5.03 15.69
C VAL A 19 -6.95 4.98 16.30
N GLU A 20 -7.21 3.99 17.16
CA GLU A 20 -8.50 3.91 17.87
C GLU A 20 -8.72 5.12 18.78
N ASN A 21 -7.71 5.49 19.56
CA ASN A 21 -7.79 6.65 20.47
C ASN A 21 -8.01 7.95 19.71
N LEU A 22 -7.38 8.09 18.53
CA LEU A 22 -7.66 9.20 17.61
C LEU A 22 -9.13 9.22 17.17
N ASN A 23 -9.69 8.10 16.75
CA ASN A 23 -11.08 8.02 16.28
C ASN A 23 -12.08 8.31 17.41
N ARG A 24 -11.82 7.79 18.62
CA ARG A 24 -12.61 8.07 19.83
C ARG A 24 -12.55 9.56 20.18
N ALA A 25 -11.37 10.17 20.16
CA ALA A 25 -11.20 11.60 20.40
C ALA A 25 -11.94 12.47 19.37
N ILE A 26 -11.84 12.14 18.07
CA ILE A 26 -12.55 12.87 17.00
C ILE A 26 -14.06 12.77 17.21
N SER A 27 -14.60 11.59 17.52
CA SER A 27 -16.04 11.41 17.72
C SER A 27 -16.55 12.16 18.96
N ALA A 28 -15.79 12.17 20.06
CA ALA A 28 -16.13 12.91 21.28
C ALA A 28 -16.18 14.43 21.04
N VAL A 29 -15.26 14.98 20.24
CA VAL A 29 -15.25 16.41 19.88
C VAL A 29 -16.38 16.74 18.90
N LYS A 30 -16.63 15.89 17.89
CA LYS A 30 -17.73 16.09 16.92
C LYS A 30 -19.11 16.08 17.60
N ARG A 31 -19.31 15.23 18.60
CA ARG A 31 -20.54 15.16 19.40
C ARG A 31 -20.69 16.31 20.41
N ARG A 32 -19.75 17.28 20.43
CA ARG A 32 -19.66 18.40 21.39
C ARG A 32 -19.59 17.97 22.87
N ASN A 33 -19.21 16.72 23.15
CA ASN A 33 -19.09 16.21 24.53
C ASN A 33 -17.83 16.72 25.24
N LEU A 34 -16.73 16.91 24.50
CA LEU A 34 -15.44 17.33 25.05
C LEU A 34 -14.84 18.48 24.23
N SER A 35 -14.18 19.41 24.91
CA SER A 35 -13.35 20.42 24.24
C SER A 35 -12.11 19.76 23.63
N LEU A 36 -11.55 20.37 22.58
CA LEU A 36 -10.31 19.91 21.92
C LEU A 36 -9.17 19.61 22.90
N ARG A 37 -9.02 20.45 23.93
CA ARG A 37 -7.99 20.28 24.97
C ARG A 37 -8.28 19.08 25.86
N LYS A 38 -9.53 18.94 26.31
CA LYS A 38 -9.92 17.82 27.18
C LYS A 38 -9.90 16.49 26.44
N ALA A 39 -10.25 16.47 25.16
CA ALA A 39 -10.10 15.29 24.30
C ALA A 39 -8.63 14.89 24.09
N ALA A 40 -7.73 15.88 23.93
CA ALA A 40 -6.30 15.60 23.79
C ALA A 40 -5.72 14.93 25.04
N GLU A 41 -6.09 15.41 26.23
CA GLU A 41 -5.63 14.86 27.51
C GLU A 41 -6.24 13.48 27.79
N THR A 42 -7.54 13.31 27.60
CA THR A 42 -8.25 12.06 27.89
C THR A 42 -7.84 10.89 27.00
N PHE A 43 -7.63 11.14 25.71
CA PHE A 43 -7.26 10.09 24.75
C PHE A 43 -5.76 10.03 24.45
N ASN A 44 -4.94 10.85 25.13
CA ASN A 44 -3.50 10.97 24.92
C ASN A 44 -3.12 11.20 23.44
N VAL A 45 -3.89 12.04 22.75
CA VAL A 45 -3.64 12.43 21.35
C VAL A 45 -3.22 13.89 21.31
N PRO A 46 -2.14 14.26 20.61
CA PRO A 46 -1.73 15.66 20.51
C PRO A 46 -2.84 16.56 19.97
N LYS A 47 -3.04 17.71 20.62
CA LYS A 47 -4.04 18.71 20.22
C LYS A 47 -3.91 19.13 18.76
N SER A 48 -2.68 19.31 18.26
CA SER A 48 -2.40 19.67 16.87
C SER A 48 -2.89 18.61 15.88
N THR A 49 -2.72 17.33 16.22
CA THR A 49 -3.26 16.21 15.44
C THR A 49 -4.78 16.28 15.38
N LEU A 50 -5.46 16.40 16.53
CA LEU A 50 -6.93 16.48 16.57
C LEU A 50 -7.45 17.67 15.77
N ALA A 51 -6.85 18.85 15.95
CA ALA A 51 -7.21 20.05 15.20
C ALA A 51 -7.04 19.86 13.69
N ARG A 52 -5.94 19.23 13.26
CA ARG A 52 -5.70 18.90 11.85
C ARG A 52 -6.78 17.95 11.31
N HIS A 53 -7.09 16.87 12.01
CA HIS A 53 -8.12 15.91 11.61
C HIS A 53 -9.53 16.54 11.54
N LEU A 54 -9.84 17.51 12.40
CA LEU A 54 -11.14 18.20 12.42
C LEU A 54 -11.25 19.31 11.38
N SER A 55 -10.15 20.01 11.10
CA SER A 55 -10.12 21.09 10.09
C SER A 55 -10.00 20.57 8.66
N SER A 56 -9.53 19.33 8.47
CA SER A 56 -9.34 18.75 7.14
C SER A 56 -10.70 18.40 6.54
N LYS A 57 -11.01 18.96 5.36
CA LYS A 57 -12.22 18.63 4.59
C LYS A 57 -12.20 17.20 4.02
N LYS A 58 -11.02 16.59 3.94
CA LYS A 58 -10.80 15.23 3.43
C LYS A 58 -10.26 14.36 4.54
N GLU A 59 -10.55 13.06 4.46
CA GLU A 59 -9.89 12.07 5.30
C GLU A 59 -8.38 12.15 5.10
N LEU A 60 -7.65 12.22 6.21
CA LEU A 60 -6.20 12.28 6.15
C LEU A 60 -5.67 10.90 5.73
N LEU A 61 -4.86 10.90 4.68
CA LEU A 61 -4.18 9.70 4.20
C LEU A 61 -3.36 9.07 5.33
N PRO A 62 -3.27 7.73 5.36
CA PRO A 62 -2.44 7.03 6.33
C PRO A 62 -1.00 7.52 6.25
N HIS A 63 -0.31 7.47 7.40
CA HIS A 63 1.05 7.93 7.50
C HIS A 63 1.98 7.04 6.66
N GLY A 64 2.59 7.59 5.61
CA GLY A 64 3.42 6.83 4.68
C GLY A 64 3.45 7.45 3.28
N GLY A 65 4.17 6.78 2.37
CA GLY A 65 4.15 7.15 0.96
C GLY A 65 2.78 6.83 0.36
N GLN A 66 2.22 7.77 -0.39
CA GLN A 66 0.91 7.61 -1.02
C GLN A 66 0.97 6.53 -2.10
N LYS A 67 0.07 5.54 -2.01
CA LYS A 67 -0.07 4.46 -2.98
C LYS A 67 -0.50 5.04 -4.33
N ILE A 68 0.11 4.52 -5.39
CA ILE A 68 -0.15 4.95 -6.78
C ILE A 68 -1.41 4.25 -7.32
N LEU A 69 -1.53 2.96 -7.00
CA LEU A 69 -2.74 2.18 -7.23
C LEU A 69 -3.62 2.22 -5.98
N THR A 70 -4.93 2.18 -6.17
CA THR A 70 -5.89 1.96 -5.10
C THR A 70 -5.75 0.55 -4.53
N ASP A 71 -6.30 0.32 -3.35
CA ASP A 71 -6.27 -1.01 -2.72
C ASP A 71 -6.99 -2.06 -3.58
N HIS A 72 -8.11 -1.68 -4.20
CA HIS A 72 -8.84 -2.53 -5.13
C HIS A 72 -7.97 -2.91 -6.35
N GLU A 73 -7.38 -1.93 -7.03
CA GLU A 73 -6.53 -2.18 -8.21
C GLU A 73 -5.31 -3.05 -7.87
N THR A 74 -4.70 -2.78 -6.73
CA THR A 74 -3.56 -3.56 -6.22
C THR A 74 -3.98 -5.02 -6.00
N GLN A 75 -5.16 -5.26 -5.43
CA GLN A 75 -5.69 -6.60 -5.21
C GLN A 75 -6.04 -7.30 -6.52
N THR A 76 -6.65 -6.60 -7.48
CA THR A 76 -6.94 -7.15 -8.80
C THR A 76 -5.65 -7.59 -9.50
N LEU A 77 -4.62 -6.73 -9.47
CA LEU A 77 -3.31 -7.06 -10.04
C LEU A 77 -2.70 -8.30 -9.37
N ALA A 78 -2.74 -8.37 -8.03
CA ALA A 78 -2.25 -9.53 -7.29
C ALA A 78 -2.99 -10.82 -7.69
N ASN A 79 -4.30 -10.77 -7.83
CA ASN A 79 -5.11 -11.92 -8.26
C ASN A 79 -4.76 -12.36 -9.70
N CYS A 80 -4.54 -11.42 -10.62
CA CYS A 80 -4.08 -11.73 -11.97
C CYS A 80 -2.71 -12.43 -11.95
N VAL A 81 -1.76 -11.94 -11.15
CA VAL A 81 -0.43 -12.57 -11.01
C VAL A 81 -0.56 -14.00 -10.48
N LYS A 82 -1.46 -14.26 -9.51
CA LYS A 82 -1.73 -15.62 -9.02
C LYS A 82 -2.28 -16.53 -10.10
N LEU A 83 -3.32 -16.08 -10.80
CA LEU A 83 -3.98 -16.86 -11.86
C LEU A 83 -3.00 -17.22 -12.98
N CYS A 84 -2.18 -16.27 -13.41
CA CYS A 84 -1.14 -16.54 -14.41
C CYS A 84 -0.15 -17.60 -13.92
N GLY A 85 0.26 -17.55 -12.65
CA GLY A 85 1.09 -18.59 -12.03
C GLY A 85 0.41 -19.96 -11.98
N GLU A 86 -0.87 -20.03 -11.62
CA GLU A 86 -1.67 -21.26 -11.61
C GLU A 86 -1.84 -21.87 -13.00
N TRP A 87 -1.95 -21.04 -14.03
CA TRP A 87 -2.00 -21.47 -15.43
C TRP A 87 -0.62 -21.88 -16.00
N GLY A 88 0.43 -21.84 -15.18
CA GLY A 88 1.78 -22.22 -15.59
C GLY A 88 2.58 -21.12 -16.29
N PHE A 89 2.11 -19.87 -16.22
CA PHE A 89 2.76 -18.69 -16.79
C PHE A 89 3.12 -17.68 -15.68
N PRO A 90 4.15 -17.97 -14.86
CA PRO A 90 4.58 -17.03 -13.83
C PRO A 90 5.06 -15.71 -14.44
N LEU A 91 4.57 -14.58 -13.91
CA LEU A 91 4.92 -13.24 -14.40
C LEU A 91 6.21 -12.72 -13.75
N ASN A 92 7.12 -12.21 -14.57
CA ASN A 92 8.35 -11.62 -14.08
C ASN A 92 8.14 -10.19 -13.56
N VAL A 93 9.16 -9.67 -12.87
CA VAL A 93 9.18 -8.29 -12.38
C VAL A 93 9.05 -7.28 -13.52
N SER A 94 9.57 -7.57 -14.72
CA SER A 94 9.35 -6.76 -15.93
C SER A 94 7.88 -6.71 -16.31
N ASP A 95 7.25 -7.87 -16.35
CA ASP A 95 5.89 -8.05 -16.87
C ASP A 95 4.89 -7.33 -15.97
N ILE A 96 5.08 -7.41 -14.65
CA ILE A 96 4.30 -6.64 -13.67
C ILE A 96 4.40 -5.13 -13.93
N ARG A 97 5.60 -4.63 -14.27
CA ARG A 97 5.80 -3.19 -14.56
C ARG A 97 5.10 -2.79 -15.85
N ASP A 98 5.15 -3.65 -16.86
CA ASP A 98 4.56 -3.38 -18.17
C ASP A 98 3.02 -3.48 -18.13
N ILE A 99 2.48 -4.42 -17.34
CA ILE A 99 1.04 -4.50 -17.04
C ILE A 99 0.58 -3.21 -16.36
N VAL A 100 1.28 -2.73 -15.33
CA VAL A 100 0.90 -1.50 -14.63
C VAL A 100 1.01 -0.28 -15.53
N LYS A 101 2.06 -0.19 -16.37
CA LYS A 101 2.16 0.86 -17.39
C LYS A 101 0.92 0.84 -18.30
N SER A 102 0.62 -0.30 -18.90
CA SER A 102 -0.53 -0.47 -19.80
C SER A 102 -1.87 -0.16 -19.13
N TYR A 103 -1.98 -0.44 -17.83
CA TYR A 103 -3.16 -0.14 -17.04
C TYR A 103 -3.33 1.37 -16.87
N LEU A 104 -2.27 2.08 -16.46
CA LEU A 104 -2.29 3.53 -16.31
C LEU A 104 -2.59 4.25 -17.64
N ASP A 105 -1.93 3.83 -18.72
CA ASP A 105 -2.10 4.40 -20.06
C ASP A 105 -3.54 4.23 -20.57
N ARG A 106 -4.13 3.03 -20.43
CA ARG A 106 -5.53 2.77 -20.82
C ARG A 106 -6.54 3.57 -20.00
N HIS A 107 -6.23 3.87 -18.75
CA HIS A 107 -7.06 4.70 -17.90
C HIS A 107 -6.80 6.20 -18.07
N GLY A 108 -5.91 6.61 -18.98
CA GLY A 108 -5.55 8.02 -19.19
C GLY A 108 -4.89 8.66 -17.96
N ARG A 109 -4.27 7.85 -17.09
CA ARG A 109 -3.62 8.32 -15.86
C ARG A 109 -2.13 8.47 -16.09
N THR A 110 -1.61 9.66 -15.85
CA THR A 110 -0.16 9.94 -15.90
C THR A 110 0.40 10.11 -14.50
N GLU A 111 1.30 9.22 -14.10
CA GLU A 111 1.96 9.28 -12.79
C GLU A 111 3.36 9.89 -12.92
N GLN A 112 3.53 11.11 -12.40
CA GLN A 112 4.78 11.87 -12.54
C GLN A 112 5.99 11.23 -11.83
N ARG A 113 5.74 10.31 -10.87
CA ARG A 113 6.80 9.56 -10.18
C ARG A 113 7.43 8.48 -11.08
N PHE A 114 6.77 8.11 -12.16
CA PHE A 114 7.22 7.09 -13.09
C PHE A 114 7.79 7.73 -14.36
N VAL A 115 8.86 7.12 -14.88
CA VAL A 115 9.39 7.49 -16.18
C VAL A 115 8.54 6.77 -17.22
N ASP A 116 7.92 7.52 -18.13
CA ASP A 116 7.07 6.96 -19.20
C ASP A 116 5.94 6.04 -18.64
N ASN A 117 5.28 6.50 -17.57
CA ASN A 117 4.24 5.76 -16.83
C ASN A 117 4.63 4.35 -16.36
N ARG A 118 5.92 4.02 -16.45
CA ARG A 118 6.43 2.70 -16.12
C ARG A 118 6.99 2.69 -14.69
N PRO A 119 6.47 1.81 -13.82
CA PRO A 119 7.01 1.69 -12.47
C PRO A 119 8.50 1.33 -12.48
N GLY A 120 9.23 1.83 -11.50
CA GLY A 120 10.61 1.43 -11.25
C GLY A 120 10.70 -0.02 -10.74
N ARG A 121 11.91 -0.60 -10.79
CA ARG A 121 12.16 -1.96 -10.26
C ARG A 121 11.85 -2.06 -8.76
N ASP A 122 12.18 -1.02 -8.00
CA ASP A 122 11.95 -0.98 -6.55
C ASP A 122 10.45 -0.95 -6.20
N TRP A 123 9.63 -0.33 -7.05
CA TRP A 123 8.17 -0.36 -6.88
C TRP A 123 7.64 -1.78 -7.03
N ALA A 124 8.05 -2.51 -8.08
CA ALA A 124 7.59 -3.87 -8.32
C ALA A 124 8.07 -4.85 -7.22
N ILE A 125 9.30 -4.68 -6.72
CA ILE A 125 9.80 -5.44 -5.56
C ILE A 125 8.99 -5.10 -4.30
N GLY A 126 8.67 -3.83 -4.09
CA GLY A 126 7.80 -3.40 -2.98
C GLY A 126 6.41 -4.03 -3.07
N PHE A 127 5.80 -4.03 -4.25
CA PHE A 127 4.51 -4.66 -4.53
C PHE A 127 4.52 -6.15 -4.17
N LEU A 128 5.54 -6.90 -4.62
CA LEU A 128 5.68 -8.32 -4.32
C LEU A 128 5.94 -8.59 -2.83
N ARG A 129 6.72 -7.73 -2.15
CA ARG A 129 6.95 -7.86 -0.70
C ARG A 129 5.69 -7.61 0.13
N SER A 130 4.82 -6.71 -0.31
CA SER A 130 3.52 -6.48 0.33
C SER A 130 2.54 -7.63 0.11
N HIS A 131 2.77 -8.48 -0.90
CA HIS A 131 1.97 -9.66 -1.23
C HIS A 131 2.88 -10.90 -1.21
N SER A 132 3.34 -11.27 0.00
CA SER A 132 4.29 -12.37 0.20
C SER A 132 3.77 -13.73 -0.29
N ASP A 133 2.45 -13.88 -0.40
CA ASP A 133 1.77 -15.01 -1.02
C ASP A 133 2.10 -15.17 -2.52
N LEU A 134 2.36 -14.08 -3.25
CA LEU A 134 2.83 -14.12 -4.64
C LEU A 134 4.28 -14.59 -4.76
N THR A 135 5.11 -14.22 -3.77
CA THR A 135 6.55 -14.47 -3.80
C THR A 135 6.87 -15.96 -3.68
N MET A 136 6.10 -16.72 -2.89
CA MET A 136 6.31 -18.16 -2.75
C MET A 136 6.07 -18.91 -4.07
N ARG A 137 5.03 -18.53 -4.84
CA ARG A 137 4.65 -19.21 -6.08
C ARG A 137 5.54 -18.87 -7.28
N LEU A 138 6.12 -17.68 -7.33
CA LEU A 138 7.12 -17.34 -8.36
C LEU A 138 8.39 -18.21 -8.27
N CYS A 139 8.69 -18.72 -7.06
CA CYS A 139 9.84 -19.60 -6.81
C CYS A 139 9.50 -21.09 -6.94
N GLU A 140 8.23 -21.45 -7.05
CA GLU A 140 7.83 -22.83 -7.30
C GLU A 140 7.93 -23.10 -8.79
N ASN A 141 8.89 -23.93 -9.19
CA ASN A 141 8.92 -24.47 -10.56
C ASN A 141 7.56 -25.08 -10.86
N VAL A 142 6.89 -24.58 -11.90
CA VAL A 142 5.66 -25.18 -12.42
C VAL A 142 5.95 -26.65 -12.65
N LYS A 143 5.35 -27.52 -11.82
CA LYS A 143 5.49 -28.97 -12.01
C LYS A 143 4.86 -29.25 -13.37
N ARG A 144 5.67 -29.63 -14.37
CA ARG A 144 5.20 -30.16 -15.65
C ARG A 144 4.46 -31.48 -15.38
N ALA A 145 3.20 -31.41 -14.97
CA ALA A 145 2.28 -32.51 -15.17
C ALA A 145 1.87 -32.43 -16.65
N ARG A 146 2.38 -33.37 -17.45
CA ARG A 146 1.94 -33.57 -18.82
C ARG A 146 0.45 -33.94 -18.75
N ASN A 147 -0.44 -33.08 -19.23
CA ASN A 147 -1.80 -33.50 -19.59
C ASN A 147 -1.65 -34.43 -20.79
N PHE A 148 -1.67 -35.73 -20.53
CA PHE A 148 -1.92 -36.73 -21.55
C PHE A 148 -3.40 -36.58 -21.93
N TYR A 149 -3.68 -35.91 -23.04
CA TYR A 149 -4.96 -36.07 -23.71
C TYR A 149 -4.89 -37.43 -24.41
N GLU A 150 -5.58 -38.43 -23.84
CA GLU A 150 -5.93 -39.64 -24.57
C GLU A 150 -6.93 -39.24 -25.67
N ILE A 151 -6.55 -39.52 -26.92
CA ILE A 151 -7.40 -39.44 -28.12
C ILE A 151 -8.11 -40.78 -28.28
#